data_AF-A0A9P5NVG7-F1
#
_entry.id   AF-A0A9P5NVG7-F1
#
_cell.length_a   1.000
_cell.length_b   1.000
_cell.length_c   1.000
_cell.angle_alpha   90.00
_cell.angle_beta   90.00
_cell.angle_gamma   90.00
#
_symmetry.space_group_name_H-M   'P 1'
#
loop_
_entity.id
_entity.type
_entity.pdbx_description
1 polymer ?
#
loop_
_entity_poly.entity_id
_entity_poly.type
_entity_poly.pdbx_seq_one_letter_code
_entity_poly.pdbx_strand_id
1 'polypeptide(L)'
;MANKPSETTVQGTLQRGKACLRCRKRKMRCDGAKPSCQQCTRAKKADGCEYDDGKGKTRTQILRETIVKLEQRIRELEDPEYVSPSVTLIDPHFHSRSNSSSSSFGSPESSYLSASHSPFPSGNALAAYSSAASPQASWATHQGMPSPSPTPFVSEVYFDDQQTHFQPPLELAQMLLDIFSPHSRQCGLEIHLGRLRESLTLPVSEQRHPVLMNAIYLWACFISRPEPLSQHEEHYLQHALESLPDALRSNDKTIDVIQASCLLSLYFLANGRLLEGSYHSSAAASLAVQTGLGGRSPLDSQGWSTESIDLKPTMSDVRDGERILAFWQVYNLDRCWSVVLRKPCIVPDKSDSRQSIFCPWPQDIKDYENGHIDTTQSLPTIRSFLSGSVSPTGFSVPALRVKASALFANADHLASKWTSSSKSASFNEDVQTLEHTITLFMSTLIPIDQLDAVLPEERHSLIMTHTLAHSATIYLHRSFAMDDAISFDKSSRASRACISIIKHISERDFAFLEPIIGPCWWSVADIVIRDLDTLERSWPLVDHSELRNDLSVLLYAMTNLSTRFPIIGMLFGASHLTSLNFGQSLQCPKSKSAWPHSNFPTILIHIIV
;
A
#
# COMPACT_ATOMS: atom_id res chain seq x y z
N MET A 1 -65.54 65.59 0.83
CA MET A 1 -64.31 66.29 1.24
C MET A 1 -64.30 66.29 2.77
N ALA A 2 -63.29 65.84 3.51
CA ALA A 2 -61.86 65.82 3.24
C ALA A 2 -61.19 64.57 3.85
N ASN A 3 -60.15 64.12 3.17
CA ASN A 3 -59.30 62.99 3.51
C ASN A 3 -58.14 63.51 4.39
N LYS A 4 -57.79 62.78 5.47
CA LYS A 4 -56.67 63.09 6.37
C LYS A 4 -55.40 62.40 5.84
N PRO A 5 -54.21 63.04 5.82
CA PRO A 5 -53.04 62.49 5.15
C PRO A 5 -52.33 61.43 6.00
N SER A 6 -51.82 60.41 5.31
CA SER A 6 -51.04 59.28 5.80
C SER A 6 -49.60 59.69 6.18
N GLU A 7 -49.19 59.34 7.40
CA GLU A 7 -47.80 59.46 7.85
C GLU A 7 -46.87 58.57 7.01
N THR A 8 -45.82 59.19 6.50
CA THR A 8 -44.78 58.54 5.70
C THR A 8 -43.64 58.10 6.62
N THR A 9 -43.47 56.79 6.83
CA THR A 9 -42.37 56.27 7.65
C THR A 9 -41.10 56.10 6.80
N VAL A 10 -40.04 56.80 7.22
CA VAL A 10 -38.73 56.91 6.57
C VAL A 10 -38.02 55.56 6.48
N GLN A 11 -37.52 55.21 5.28
CA GLN A 11 -36.68 54.03 5.03
C GLN A 11 -35.27 54.21 5.59
N GLY A 12 -35.01 53.68 6.79
CA GLY A 12 -33.65 53.52 7.32
C GLY A 12 -32.90 52.39 6.61
N THR A 13 -31.66 52.62 6.18
CA THR A 13 -30.75 51.57 5.72
C THR A 13 -30.44 50.61 6.86
N LEU A 14 -30.72 49.31 6.70
CA LEU A 14 -30.43 48.31 7.72
C LEU A 14 -28.92 48.21 8.00
N GLN A 15 -28.56 48.19 9.29
CA GLN A 15 -27.21 47.91 9.78
C GLN A 15 -26.67 46.59 9.19
N ARG A 16 -25.37 46.56 8.87
CA ARG A 16 -24.70 45.42 8.23
C ARG A 16 -24.87 44.17 9.09
N GLY A 17 -25.45 43.11 8.52
CA GLY A 17 -25.67 41.83 9.21
C GLY A 17 -27.03 41.65 9.88
N LYS A 18 -27.95 42.62 9.79
CA LYS A 18 -29.32 42.52 10.37
C LYS A 18 -30.43 42.10 9.39
N ALA A 19 -30.07 41.72 8.17
CA ALA A 19 -31.01 41.14 7.21
C ALA A 19 -31.43 39.71 7.63
N CYS A 20 -32.67 39.31 7.35
CA CYS A 20 -33.13 37.94 7.63
C CYS A 20 -32.31 36.89 6.84
N LEU A 21 -32.24 35.68 7.38
CA LEU A 21 -31.41 34.59 6.84
C LEU A 21 -31.77 34.25 5.38
N ARG A 22 -33.07 34.31 5.04
CA ARG A 22 -33.56 34.01 3.69
C ARG A 22 -33.15 35.07 2.66
N CYS A 23 -33.28 36.36 2.99
CA CYS A 23 -32.81 37.45 2.12
C CYS A 23 -31.28 37.44 2.00
N ARG A 24 -30.55 37.08 3.06
CA ARG A 24 -29.09 36.93 3.06
C ARG A 24 -28.64 35.78 2.15
N LYS A 25 -29.27 34.61 2.24
CA LYS A 25 -29.00 33.44 1.38
C LYS A 25 -29.27 33.75 -0.10
N ARG A 26 -30.32 34.52 -0.38
CA ARG A 26 -30.71 34.95 -1.74
C ARG A 26 -30.02 36.22 -2.23
N LYS A 27 -29.11 36.82 -1.44
CA LYS A 27 -28.38 38.05 -1.74
C LYS A 27 -29.30 39.21 -2.22
N MET A 28 -30.45 39.38 -1.57
CA MET A 28 -31.43 40.43 -1.91
C MET A 28 -31.68 41.39 -0.74
N ARG A 29 -32.18 42.59 -1.06
CA ARG A 29 -32.44 43.65 -0.08
C ARG A 29 -33.53 43.21 0.91
N CYS A 30 -33.25 43.35 2.20
CA CYS A 30 -34.18 43.06 3.30
C CYS A 30 -34.55 44.38 3.96
N ASP A 31 -35.84 44.55 4.27
CA ASP A 31 -36.42 45.70 4.98
C ASP A 31 -36.43 45.53 6.51
N GLY A 32 -36.07 44.35 7.02
CA GLY A 32 -35.85 44.14 8.46
C GLY A 32 -37.09 44.16 9.35
N ALA A 33 -38.30 44.25 8.77
CA ALA A 33 -39.54 44.18 9.53
C ALA A 33 -39.71 42.81 10.22
N LYS A 34 -40.17 42.82 11.48
CA LYS A 34 -40.49 41.63 12.28
C LYS A 34 -42.01 41.54 12.48
N PRO A 35 -42.63 40.34 12.46
CA PRO A 35 -42.01 39.01 12.46
C PRO A 35 -41.46 38.55 11.10
N SER A 36 -41.96 39.08 9.98
CA SER A 36 -41.47 38.74 8.63
C SER A 36 -41.23 39.99 7.79
N CYS A 37 -40.13 40.02 7.04
CA CYS A 37 -39.80 41.15 6.16
C CYS A 37 -40.76 41.21 4.96
N GLN A 38 -41.06 42.40 4.42
CA GLN A 38 -41.99 42.56 3.30
C GLN A 38 -41.60 41.71 2.09
N GLN A 39 -40.30 41.53 1.83
CA GLN A 39 -39.83 40.72 0.71
C GLN A 39 -40.18 39.24 0.90
N CYS A 40 -40.14 38.72 2.12
CA CYS A 40 -40.53 37.36 2.44
C CYS A 40 -42.07 37.19 2.44
N THR A 41 -42.80 38.21 2.87
CA THR A 41 -44.27 38.24 2.82
C THR A 41 -44.78 38.26 1.39
N ARG A 42 -44.22 39.10 0.51
CA ARG A 42 -44.56 39.13 -0.93
C ARG A 42 -44.24 37.80 -1.61
N ALA A 43 -43.19 37.13 -1.17
CA ALA A 43 -42.79 35.82 -1.68
C ALA A 43 -43.60 34.64 -1.10
N LYS A 44 -44.72 34.91 -0.39
CA LYS A 44 -45.58 33.91 0.27
C LYS A 44 -44.82 32.90 1.14
N LYS A 45 -43.69 33.31 1.72
CA LYS A 45 -42.95 32.51 2.72
C LYS A 45 -42.62 33.39 3.92
N ALA A 46 -43.65 33.97 4.52
CA ALA A 46 -43.53 34.74 5.75
C ALA A 46 -43.03 33.84 6.90
N ASP A 47 -43.46 32.58 6.93
CA ASP A 47 -43.13 31.59 7.97
C ASP A 47 -41.66 31.16 7.97
N GLY A 48 -40.97 31.28 6.84
CA GLY A 48 -39.53 30.99 6.69
C GLY A 48 -38.63 32.21 6.84
N CYS A 49 -39.14 33.33 7.37
CA CYS A 49 -38.39 34.57 7.55
C CYS A 49 -37.75 34.65 8.94
N GLU A 50 -36.64 33.94 9.10
CA GLU A 50 -35.92 33.87 10.38
C GLU A 50 -34.81 34.93 10.47
N TYR A 51 -34.64 35.51 11.66
CA TYR A 51 -33.56 36.42 12.00
C TYR A 51 -32.65 35.75 13.03
N ASP A 52 -31.34 35.82 12.80
CA ASP A 52 -30.36 35.34 13.78
C ASP A 52 -30.29 36.37 14.93
N ASP A 53 -30.64 35.93 16.15
CA ASP A 53 -30.61 36.75 17.35
C ASP A 53 -29.19 36.98 17.90
N GLY A 54 -28.16 36.45 17.24
CA GLY A 54 -26.75 36.74 17.57
C GLY A 54 -26.31 36.19 18.92
N LYS A 55 -27.04 35.22 19.48
CA LYS A 55 -26.71 34.53 20.75
C LYS A 55 -25.80 33.30 20.56
N GLY A 56 -25.28 33.07 19.36
CA GLY A 56 -24.25 32.04 19.13
C GLY A 56 -22.88 32.53 19.58
N LYS A 57 -22.14 31.71 20.35
CA LYS A 57 -20.73 31.97 20.66
C LYS A 57 -19.97 32.18 19.34
N THR A 58 -19.23 33.27 19.24
CA THR A 58 -18.44 33.53 18.03
C THR A 58 -17.39 32.44 17.85
N ARG A 59 -17.03 32.14 16.59
CA ARG A 59 -15.98 31.15 16.27
C ARG A 59 -14.70 31.37 17.09
N THR A 60 -14.33 32.62 17.33
CA THR A 60 -13.17 33.02 18.13
C THR A 60 -13.32 32.67 19.61
N GLN A 61 -14.54 32.72 20.16
CA GLN A 61 -14.83 32.36 21.54
C GLN A 61 -14.83 30.83 21.73
N ILE A 62 -15.34 30.10 20.74
CA ILE A 62 -15.24 28.63 20.70
C ILE A 62 -13.76 28.22 20.64
N LEU A 63 -12.97 28.82 19.75
CA LEU A 63 -11.53 28.56 19.64
C LEU A 63 -10.78 28.82 20.96
N ARG A 64 -11.10 29.90 21.69
CA ARG A 64 -10.49 30.17 23.00
C ARG A 64 -10.87 29.14 24.06
N GLU A 65 -12.13 28.69 24.10
CA GLU A 65 -12.53 27.59 24.99
C GLU A 65 -11.81 26.29 24.64
N THR A 66 -11.59 26.01 23.36
CA THR A 66 -10.84 24.84 22.90
C THR A 66 -9.36 24.94 23.30
N ILE A 67 -8.74 26.11 23.14
CA ILE A 67 -7.34 26.34 23.56
C ILE A 67 -7.18 26.08 25.05
N VAL A 68 -8.06 26.62 25.90
CA VAL A 68 -8.02 26.41 27.35
C VAL A 68 -8.16 24.91 27.71
N LYS A 69 -9.07 24.19 27.05
CA LYS A 69 -9.21 22.74 27.24
C LYS A 69 -7.97 21.95 26.81
N LEU A 70 -7.36 22.33 25.70
CA LEU A 70 -6.16 21.65 25.17
C LEU A 70 -4.94 21.92 26.05
N GLU A 71 -4.77 23.15 26.53
CA GLU A 71 -3.70 23.51 27.48
C GLU A 71 -3.86 22.75 28.81
N GLN A 72 -5.08 22.60 29.32
CA GLN A 72 -5.35 21.80 30.51
C GLN A 72 -5.03 20.33 30.27
N ARG A 73 -5.40 19.78 29.11
CA ARG A 73 -5.11 18.38 28.77
C ARG A 73 -3.63 18.10 28.56
N ILE A 74 -2.89 19.05 27.99
CA ILE A 74 -1.43 18.98 27.89
C ILE A 74 -0.83 18.94 29.29
N ARG A 75 -1.30 19.81 30.21
CA ARG A 75 -0.81 19.86 31.59
C ARG A 75 -1.07 18.56 32.37
N GLU A 76 -2.19 17.90 32.13
CA GLU A 76 -2.50 16.57 32.69
C GLU A 76 -1.63 15.44 32.10
N LEU A 77 -1.14 15.59 30.88
CA LEU A 77 -0.32 14.59 30.20
C LEU A 77 1.18 14.79 30.44
N GLU A 78 1.60 16.01 30.81
CA GLU A 78 2.99 16.35 31.12
C GLU A 78 3.40 16.00 32.55
N ASP A 79 2.46 15.86 33.49
CA ASP A 79 2.73 15.50 34.89
C ASP A 79 1.86 14.32 35.40
N PRO A 80 2.35 13.07 35.31
CA PRO A 80 1.61 11.89 35.75
C PRO A 80 1.49 11.72 37.28
N GLU A 81 2.05 12.62 38.11
CA GLU A 81 1.90 12.58 39.58
C GLU A 81 0.70 13.38 40.11
N TYR A 82 0.01 14.17 39.28
CA TYR A 82 -1.25 14.81 39.66
C TYR A 82 -2.45 13.88 39.41
N VAL A 83 -2.55 12.80 40.20
CA VAL A 83 -3.59 11.79 40.07
C VAL A 83 -4.91 12.25 40.73
N SER A 84 -6.00 12.26 39.95
CA SER A 84 -7.36 12.01 40.48
C SER A 84 -7.53 10.49 40.69
N PRO A 85 -8.10 10.02 41.81
CA PRO A 85 -7.94 8.64 42.28
C PRO A 85 -8.55 7.61 41.32
N SER A 86 -7.80 6.54 41.07
CA SER A 86 -8.21 5.40 40.27
C SER A 86 -9.41 4.68 40.89
N VAL A 87 -10.49 4.54 40.14
CA VAL A 87 -11.63 3.67 40.48
C VAL A 87 -11.24 2.24 40.15
N THR A 88 -11.07 1.39 41.17
CA THR A 88 -10.96 -0.06 40.99
C THR A 88 -12.34 -0.67 40.86
N LEU A 89 -12.62 -1.34 39.73
CA LEU A 89 -13.83 -2.16 39.55
C LEU A 89 -13.60 -3.56 40.16
N ILE A 90 -14.53 -3.98 41.01
CA ILE A 90 -14.57 -5.32 41.61
C ILE A 90 -15.34 -6.25 40.66
N ASP A 91 -14.76 -7.40 40.32
CA ASP A 91 -15.40 -8.48 39.56
C ASP A 91 -16.22 -9.39 40.51
N PRO A 92 -17.56 -9.49 40.34
CA PRO A 92 -18.43 -10.23 41.25
C PRO A 92 -18.56 -11.74 40.94
N HIS A 93 -17.76 -12.33 40.04
CA HIS A 93 -17.88 -13.75 39.67
C HIS A 93 -16.86 -14.71 40.28
N PHE A 94 -16.17 -14.31 41.34
CA PHE A 94 -15.25 -15.20 42.07
C PHE A 94 -15.98 -16.13 43.05
N HIS A 95 -16.74 -17.10 42.55
CA HIS A 95 -17.12 -18.28 43.35
C HIS A 95 -17.27 -19.56 42.54
N SER A 96 -16.50 -20.56 43.00
CA SER A 96 -16.75 -22.00 42.96
C SER A 96 -16.24 -22.80 41.74
N ARG A 97 -15.01 -23.32 41.88
CA ARG A 97 -14.70 -24.71 41.50
C ARG A 97 -13.95 -25.40 42.64
N SER A 98 -14.68 -26.24 43.36
CA SER A 98 -14.16 -27.45 44.03
C SER A 98 -14.79 -28.62 43.26
N ASN A 99 -14.25 -29.82 43.09
CA ASN A 99 -13.13 -30.48 43.72
C ASN A 99 -12.82 -31.75 42.90
N SER A 100 -11.64 -32.33 43.15
CA SER A 100 -11.29 -33.77 43.08
C SER A 100 -10.68 -34.29 41.77
N SER A 101 -9.63 -35.12 41.74
CA SER A 101 -8.67 -35.63 42.76
C SER A 101 -7.59 -36.48 42.07
N SER A 102 -6.36 -36.45 42.62
CA SER A 102 -5.36 -37.54 42.85
C SER A 102 -5.01 -38.54 41.72
N SER A 103 -3.77 -39.01 41.50
CA SER A 103 -2.48 -38.92 42.22
C SER A 103 -1.39 -39.64 41.40
N SER A 104 -0.18 -39.05 41.38
CA SER A 104 1.19 -39.59 41.59
C SER A 104 1.66 -40.92 40.94
N PHE A 105 2.93 -41.19 40.59
CA PHE A 105 4.26 -40.72 41.03
C PHE A 105 5.33 -41.18 39.99
N GLY A 106 6.44 -40.45 39.80
CA GLY A 106 7.71 -40.98 39.26
C GLY A 106 8.45 -40.12 38.21
N SER A 107 9.38 -39.27 38.66
CA SER A 107 10.40 -38.51 37.88
C SER A 107 11.77 -39.23 37.94
N PRO A 108 12.93 -38.73 37.41
CA PRO A 108 13.25 -37.50 36.64
C PRO A 108 14.02 -37.83 35.32
N GLU A 109 14.34 -36.94 34.35
CA GLU A 109 15.13 -35.70 34.30
C GLU A 109 14.86 -35.02 32.92
N SER A 110 14.64 -33.69 32.86
CA SER A 110 15.52 -32.66 32.24
C SER A 110 15.72 -32.81 30.71
N SER A 111 15.30 -31.95 29.77
CA SER A 111 15.42 -30.48 29.67
C SER A 111 14.91 -30.02 28.28
N TYR A 112 13.93 -29.10 28.24
CA TYR A 112 13.69 -27.94 27.32
C TYR A 112 13.97 -28.10 25.80
N LEU A 113 13.08 -27.83 24.84
CA LEU A 113 12.25 -26.63 24.62
C LEU A 113 11.02 -26.98 23.74
N SER A 114 9.85 -26.43 24.12
CA SER A 114 8.58 -26.51 23.37
C SER A 114 8.42 -25.33 22.41
N ALA A 115 7.97 -25.64 21.18
CA ALA A 115 7.26 -24.72 20.31
C ALA A 115 5.74 -24.93 20.50
N SER A 116 5.01 -23.82 20.57
CA SER A 116 3.58 -23.72 20.86
C SER A 116 2.68 -24.34 19.78
N HIS A 117 1.73 -25.15 20.25
CA HIS A 117 0.67 -25.81 19.49
C HIS A 117 -0.55 -24.89 19.25
N SER A 118 -1.11 -24.99 18.04
CA SER A 118 -2.48 -24.62 17.67
C SER A 118 -3.47 -25.70 18.15
N PRO A 119 -4.68 -25.37 18.66
CA PRO A 119 -5.63 -26.36 19.14
C PRO A 119 -6.75 -26.58 18.11
N PHE A 120 -6.72 -27.66 17.34
CA PHE A 120 -7.93 -28.41 16.91
C PHE A 120 -7.48 -29.76 16.30
N PRO A 121 -7.82 -30.91 16.91
CA PRO A 121 -7.69 -32.20 16.25
C PRO A 121 -8.99 -32.57 15.51
N SER A 122 -8.86 -32.89 14.22
CA SER A 122 -9.86 -33.62 13.43
C SER A 122 -9.56 -35.12 13.52
N GLY A 123 -10.59 -35.96 13.66
CA GLY A 123 -10.43 -37.41 13.66
C GLY A 123 -11.74 -38.20 13.66
N ASN A 124 -12.28 -38.38 12.44
CA ASN A 124 -13.25 -39.38 11.93
C ASN A 124 -13.76 -40.52 12.83
N ALA A 125 -15.07 -40.78 12.73
CA ALA A 125 -15.62 -42.15 12.69
C ALA A 125 -16.95 -42.23 11.89
N LEU A 126 -16.83 -42.84 10.70
CA LEU A 126 -17.73 -43.78 9.99
C LEU A 126 -19.24 -43.50 9.80
N ALA A 127 -19.62 -43.64 8.52
CA ALA A 127 -20.96 -43.57 7.95
C ALA A 127 -21.81 -44.84 8.16
N ALA A 128 -23.14 -44.66 8.30
CA ALA A 128 -24.16 -45.58 7.79
C ALA A 128 -25.60 -45.00 7.85
N TYR A 129 -26.07 -44.55 6.67
CA TYR A 129 -27.41 -44.67 6.06
C TYR A 129 -28.73 -44.23 6.76
N SER A 130 -29.39 -43.29 6.05
CA SER A 130 -30.84 -43.21 5.71
C SER A 130 -31.79 -42.29 6.51
N SER A 131 -32.09 -41.16 5.84
CA SER A 131 -33.43 -40.57 5.56
C SER A 131 -34.47 -40.43 6.66
N ALA A 132 -34.75 -39.19 7.07
CA ALA A 132 -36.12 -38.70 7.29
C ALA A 132 -36.15 -37.16 7.34
N ALA A 133 -37.17 -36.60 6.70
CA ALA A 133 -37.46 -35.17 6.57
C ALA A 133 -37.89 -34.52 7.90
N SER A 134 -37.84 -33.18 7.89
CA SER A 134 -38.30 -32.22 8.91
C SER A 134 -39.67 -32.54 9.51
N PRO A 135 -39.97 -31.99 10.70
CA PRO A 135 -41.13 -31.09 10.75
C PRO A 135 -40.98 -29.82 11.62
N GLN A 136 -41.90 -28.91 11.30
CA GLN A 136 -42.15 -27.54 11.79
C GLN A 136 -42.61 -27.43 13.26
N ALA A 137 -42.59 -26.16 13.73
CA ALA A 137 -43.55 -25.52 14.64
C ALA A 137 -43.50 -25.92 16.13
N SER A 138 -43.91 -25.13 17.12
CA SER A 138 -44.27 -23.72 17.34
C SER A 138 -44.73 -23.69 18.80
N TRP A 139 -44.21 -22.85 19.67
CA TRP A 139 -44.91 -22.49 20.92
C TRP A 139 -44.74 -21.01 21.21
N ALA A 140 -45.78 -20.27 20.83
CA ALA A 140 -46.16 -19.04 21.49
C ALA A 140 -46.60 -19.34 22.94
N THR A 141 -46.61 -18.27 23.74
CA THR A 141 -47.53 -17.95 24.85
C THR A 141 -46.88 -17.81 26.23
N HIS A 142 -46.60 -16.56 26.59
CA HIS A 142 -47.13 -15.99 27.84
C HIS A 142 -47.64 -14.56 27.55
N GLN A 143 -48.97 -14.40 27.58
CA GLN A 143 -49.70 -13.12 27.55
C GLN A 143 -50.21 -12.73 28.95
N GLY A 144 -50.39 -11.42 29.16
CA GLY A 144 -51.30 -10.82 30.16
C GLY A 144 -50.87 -9.39 30.60
N MET A 145 -51.06 -8.32 29.80
CA MET A 145 -52.24 -7.37 29.73
C MET A 145 -52.15 -6.16 30.73
N PRO A 146 -52.80 -4.97 30.52
CA PRO A 146 -53.12 -4.21 29.28
C PRO A 146 -53.10 -2.63 29.34
N SER A 147 -53.03 -1.98 28.16
CA SER A 147 -53.69 -0.71 27.68
C SER A 147 -53.20 0.72 28.05
N PRO A 148 -53.47 1.81 27.27
CA PRO A 148 -54.03 1.96 25.90
C PRO A 148 -53.20 2.82 24.89
N SER A 149 -53.49 2.66 23.59
CA SER A 149 -53.13 3.47 22.39
C SER A 149 -54.12 4.66 22.17
N PRO A 150 -54.17 5.46 21.05
CA PRO A 150 -53.33 5.61 19.83
C PRO A 150 -53.02 7.09 19.39
N THR A 151 -52.12 7.32 18.41
CA THR A 151 -52.33 8.24 17.24
C THR A 151 -51.16 8.17 16.22
N PRO A 152 -51.39 8.48 14.93
CA PRO A 152 -50.62 7.93 13.81
C PRO A 152 -49.40 8.79 13.44
N PHE A 153 -48.23 8.17 13.30
CA PHE A 153 -47.08 8.82 12.69
C PHE A 153 -47.24 8.84 11.17
N VAL A 154 -47.28 10.07 10.66
CA VAL A 154 -47.26 10.44 9.26
C VAL A 154 -45.89 10.08 8.68
N SER A 155 -45.88 9.49 7.48
CA SER A 155 -44.68 9.29 6.68
C SER A 155 -44.03 10.64 6.36
N GLU A 156 -42.82 10.89 6.87
CA GLU A 156 -41.89 11.89 6.31
C GLU A 156 -40.49 11.28 6.17
N VAL A 157 -40.25 10.74 4.97
CA VAL A 157 -39.09 11.05 4.11
C VAL A 157 -37.78 11.37 4.86
N TYR A 158 -37.09 10.36 5.36
CA TYR A 158 -35.66 10.41 5.67
C TYR A 158 -35.01 9.06 5.35
N PHE A 159 -34.91 8.73 4.07
CA PHE A 159 -34.01 7.71 3.56
C PHE A 159 -33.52 8.18 2.19
N ASP A 160 -32.38 8.88 2.15
CA ASP A 160 -31.48 8.82 0.96
C ASP A 160 -30.07 9.46 1.16
N ASP A 161 -29.81 10.23 2.23
CA ASP A 161 -28.61 11.10 2.25
C ASP A 161 -27.32 10.48 2.85
N GLN A 162 -27.26 9.15 3.04
CA GLN A 162 -26.04 8.48 3.55
C GLN A 162 -25.28 7.64 2.51
N GLN A 163 -25.84 7.38 1.33
CA GLN A 163 -25.16 6.60 0.27
C GLN A 163 -24.38 7.47 -0.73
N THR A 164 -24.55 8.79 -0.72
CA THR A 164 -23.99 9.73 -1.71
C THR A 164 -22.62 10.31 -1.35
N HIS A 165 -22.07 10.03 -0.16
CA HIS A 165 -20.87 10.71 0.34
C HIS A 165 -19.52 10.10 -0.10
N PHE A 166 -19.50 8.97 -0.81
CA PHE A 166 -18.26 8.20 -1.07
C PHE A 166 -17.74 8.24 -2.51
N GLN A 167 -18.44 8.89 -3.43
CA GLN A 167 -18.04 8.91 -4.84
C GLN A 167 -17.85 10.36 -5.32
N PRO A 168 -16.66 10.74 -5.82
CA PRO A 168 -16.46 12.06 -6.38
C PRO A 168 -17.36 12.27 -7.61
N PRO A 169 -17.68 13.53 -7.97
CA PRO A 169 -18.37 13.83 -9.22
C PRO A 169 -17.68 13.15 -10.40
N LEU A 170 -18.46 12.67 -11.39
CA LEU A 170 -17.94 11.89 -12.52
C LEU A 170 -16.78 12.58 -13.24
N GLU A 171 -16.87 13.89 -13.45
CA GLU A 171 -15.81 14.71 -14.07
C GLU A 171 -14.50 14.68 -13.25
N LEU A 172 -14.61 14.74 -11.92
CA LEU A 172 -13.46 14.65 -11.02
C LEU A 172 -12.87 13.23 -11.04
N ALA A 173 -13.73 12.21 -11.02
CA ALA A 173 -13.30 10.81 -11.12
C ALA A 173 -12.51 10.56 -12.42
N GLN A 174 -13.02 11.03 -13.56
CA GLN A 174 -12.36 10.93 -14.86
C GLN A 174 -11.02 11.66 -14.89
N MET A 175 -10.98 12.90 -14.38
CA MET A 175 -9.72 13.66 -14.28
C MET A 175 -8.66 12.95 -13.44
N LEU A 176 -9.04 12.37 -12.29
CA LEU A 176 -8.12 11.62 -11.43
C LEU A 176 -7.62 10.34 -12.12
N LEU A 177 -8.48 9.64 -12.87
CA LEU A 177 -8.07 8.49 -13.68
C LEU A 177 -7.11 8.89 -14.80
N ASP A 178 -7.30 10.06 -15.41
CA ASP A 178 -6.42 10.56 -16.47
C ASP A 178 -5.04 10.96 -15.93
N ILE A 179 -4.98 11.52 -14.71
CA ILE A 179 -3.72 11.78 -14.01
C ILE A 179 -3.01 10.46 -13.66
N PHE A 180 -3.74 9.46 -13.19
CA PHE A 180 -3.16 8.19 -12.77
C PHE A 180 -2.71 7.31 -13.95
N SER A 181 -3.44 7.34 -15.07
CA SER A 181 -3.27 6.42 -16.20
C SER A 181 -1.81 6.27 -16.67
N PRO A 182 -1.02 7.35 -16.90
CA PRO A 182 0.38 7.24 -17.29
C PRO A 182 1.30 6.62 -16.22
N HIS A 183 0.86 6.63 -14.97
CA HIS A 183 1.62 6.18 -13.79
C HIS A 183 1.14 4.82 -13.25
N SER A 184 0.17 4.17 -13.92
CA SER A 184 -0.40 2.90 -13.47
C SER A 184 0.69 1.83 -13.27
N ARG A 185 1.62 1.70 -14.23
CA ARG A 185 2.78 0.78 -14.13
C ARG A 185 3.79 1.19 -13.07
N GLN A 186 4.04 2.50 -12.89
CA GLN A 186 4.88 3.00 -11.80
C GLN A 186 4.34 2.58 -10.42
N CYS A 187 3.02 2.43 -10.31
CA CYS A 187 2.34 1.98 -9.11
C CYS A 187 2.20 0.44 -9.04
N GLY A 188 2.75 -0.28 -10.02
CA GLY A 188 2.64 -1.73 -10.17
C GLY A 188 1.23 -2.23 -10.48
N LEU A 189 0.31 -1.35 -10.88
CA LEU A 189 -1.06 -1.72 -11.23
C LEU A 189 -1.18 -1.84 -12.75
N GLU A 190 -1.36 -3.06 -13.24
CA GLU A 190 -1.77 -3.31 -14.62
C GLU A 190 -3.22 -3.77 -14.64
N ILE A 191 -4.06 -2.97 -15.28
CA ILE A 191 -5.52 -3.12 -15.29
C ILE A 191 -6.07 -2.58 -16.61
N HIS A 192 -7.20 -3.11 -17.08
CA HIS A 192 -7.84 -2.61 -18.27
C HIS A 192 -8.48 -1.24 -18.01
N LEU A 193 -7.80 -0.16 -18.40
CA LEU A 193 -8.23 1.22 -18.13
C LEU A 193 -9.60 1.59 -18.75
N GLY A 194 -9.95 1.02 -19.91
CA GLY A 194 -11.29 1.20 -20.51
C GLY A 194 -12.40 0.72 -19.58
N ARG A 195 -12.35 -0.55 -19.15
CA ARG A 195 -13.27 -1.14 -18.15
C ARG A 195 -13.28 -0.40 -16.83
N LEU A 196 -12.12 0.10 -16.37
CA LEU A 196 -12.04 0.92 -15.15
C LEU A 196 -12.83 2.24 -15.31
N ARG A 197 -12.76 2.89 -16.48
CA ARG A 197 -13.55 4.09 -16.78
C ARG A 197 -15.03 3.78 -16.95
N GLU A 198 -15.38 2.74 -17.70
CA GLU A 198 -16.77 2.29 -17.90
C GLU A 198 -17.46 2.00 -16.56
N SER A 199 -16.71 1.40 -15.63
CA SER A 199 -17.16 1.13 -14.27
C SER A 199 -17.70 2.35 -13.52
N LEU A 200 -17.33 3.58 -13.88
CA LEU A 200 -17.87 4.77 -13.23
C LEU A 200 -19.36 5.01 -13.54
N THR A 201 -19.87 4.39 -14.60
CA THR A 201 -21.24 4.60 -15.11
C THR A 201 -22.14 3.38 -14.95
N LEU A 202 -21.57 2.23 -14.55
CA LEU A 202 -22.32 0.99 -14.32
C LEU A 202 -23.17 1.06 -13.03
N PRO A 203 -24.18 0.18 -12.88
CA PRO A 203 -24.88 0.03 -11.60
C PRO A 203 -23.92 -0.33 -10.46
N VAL A 204 -24.18 0.14 -9.23
CA VAL A 204 -23.27 0.01 -8.06
C VAL A 204 -22.76 -1.42 -7.83
N SER A 205 -23.59 -2.44 -8.03
CA SER A 205 -23.20 -3.85 -7.89
C SER A 205 -22.12 -4.29 -8.89
N GLU A 206 -22.12 -3.71 -10.09
CA GLU A 206 -21.20 -4.02 -11.18
C GLU A 206 -19.96 -3.11 -11.19
N GLN A 207 -19.99 -1.99 -10.45
CA GLN A 207 -18.84 -1.11 -10.33
C GLN A 207 -17.67 -1.81 -9.61
N ARG A 208 -16.45 -1.34 -9.90
CA ARG A 208 -15.27 -1.56 -9.08
C ARG A 208 -15.51 -1.05 -7.69
N HIS A 209 -15.02 -1.80 -6.71
CA HIS A 209 -15.25 -1.48 -5.32
C HIS A 209 -14.59 -0.14 -4.95
N PRO A 210 -15.24 0.71 -4.13
CA PRO A 210 -14.69 2.00 -3.69
C PRO A 210 -13.29 1.93 -3.07
N VAL A 211 -12.91 0.79 -2.47
CA VAL A 211 -11.56 0.55 -1.92
C VAL A 211 -10.46 0.74 -2.98
N LEU A 212 -10.66 0.20 -4.19
CA LEU A 212 -9.70 0.30 -5.28
C LEU A 212 -9.75 1.70 -5.89
N MET A 213 -10.95 2.23 -6.13
CA MET A 213 -11.11 3.54 -6.75
C MET A 213 -10.48 4.65 -5.89
N ASN A 214 -10.71 4.65 -4.57
CA ASN A 214 -10.10 5.62 -3.66
C ASN A 214 -8.57 5.44 -3.55
N ALA A 215 -8.05 4.21 -3.61
CA ALA A 215 -6.61 3.98 -3.65
C ALA A 215 -5.98 4.52 -4.96
N ILE A 216 -6.67 4.43 -6.08
CA ILE A 216 -6.24 5.03 -7.36
C ILE A 216 -6.28 6.56 -7.29
N TYR A 217 -7.35 7.14 -6.74
CA TYR A 217 -7.48 8.59 -6.56
C TYR A 217 -6.43 9.16 -5.58
N LEU A 218 -6.10 8.41 -4.52
CA LEU A 218 -5.00 8.72 -3.63
C LEU A 218 -3.69 8.86 -4.41
N TRP A 219 -3.38 7.90 -5.28
CA TRP A 219 -2.19 7.96 -6.12
C TRP A 219 -2.21 9.13 -7.10
N ALA A 220 -3.35 9.43 -7.72
CA ALA A 220 -3.48 10.63 -8.57
C ALA A 220 -3.14 11.91 -7.79
N CYS A 221 -3.59 12.02 -6.55
CA CYS A 221 -3.26 13.16 -5.67
C CYS A 221 -1.76 13.19 -5.32
N PHE A 222 -1.18 12.03 -4.99
CA PHE A 222 0.25 11.88 -4.68
C PHE A 222 1.15 12.28 -5.87
N ILE A 223 0.81 11.81 -7.07
CA ILE A 223 1.54 12.12 -8.32
C ILE A 223 1.48 13.61 -8.63
N SER A 224 0.38 14.27 -8.25
CA SER A 224 0.15 15.69 -8.50
C SER A 224 0.99 16.61 -7.59
N ARG A 225 1.76 16.11 -6.62
CA ARG A 225 2.59 16.99 -5.77
C ARG A 225 3.54 17.89 -6.59
N PRO A 226 3.71 19.17 -6.22
CA PRO A 226 3.12 19.91 -5.10
C PRO A 226 1.80 20.65 -5.44
N GLU A 227 1.08 20.26 -6.48
CA GLU A 227 -0.16 20.93 -6.94
C GLU A 227 -1.32 20.83 -5.92
N PRO A 228 -2.34 21.70 -6.00
CA PRO A 228 -3.45 21.75 -5.04
C PRO A 228 -4.17 20.41 -4.80
N LEU A 229 -4.20 19.52 -5.81
CA LEU A 229 -4.81 18.18 -5.68
C LEU A 229 -4.16 17.32 -4.60
N SER A 230 -2.87 17.52 -4.31
CA SER A 230 -2.15 16.79 -3.25
C SER A 230 -2.72 17.03 -1.84
N GLN A 231 -3.48 18.11 -1.63
CA GLN A 231 -4.17 18.37 -0.35
C GLN A 231 -5.26 17.35 -0.04
N HIS A 232 -5.71 16.58 -1.04
CA HIS A 232 -6.77 15.58 -0.89
C HIS A 232 -6.24 14.16 -0.68
N GLU A 233 -4.92 13.96 -0.53
CA GLU A 233 -4.35 12.64 -0.25
C GLU A 233 -4.92 12.02 1.02
N GLU A 234 -4.99 12.77 2.13
CA GLU A 234 -5.54 12.24 3.39
C GLU A 234 -7.02 11.82 3.26
N HIS A 235 -7.80 12.58 2.49
CA HIS A 235 -9.20 12.28 2.22
C HIS A 235 -9.37 10.94 1.51
N TYR A 236 -8.70 10.74 0.38
CA TYR A 236 -8.80 9.48 -0.36
C TYR A 236 -8.14 8.30 0.36
N LEU A 237 -7.08 8.54 1.14
CA LEU A 237 -6.48 7.54 2.00
C LEU A 237 -7.47 7.03 3.06
N GLN A 238 -8.13 7.96 3.78
CA GLN A 238 -9.13 7.61 4.79
C GLN A 238 -10.27 6.80 4.18
N HIS A 239 -10.81 7.22 3.04
CA HIS A 239 -11.91 6.51 2.38
C HIS A 239 -11.52 5.13 1.86
N ALA A 240 -10.30 4.95 1.34
CA ALA A 240 -9.81 3.63 0.95
C ALA A 240 -9.73 2.68 2.17
N LEU A 241 -9.21 3.16 3.30
CA LEU A 241 -9.10 2.38 4.53
C LEU A 241 -10.46 2.04 5.15
N GLU A 242 -11.40 2.99 5.17
CA GLU A 242 -12.76 2.79 5.68
C GLU A 242 -13.58 1.80 4.84
N SER A 243 -13.32 1.75 3.52
CA SER A 243 -14.02 0.84 2.60
C SER A 243 -13.47 -0.59 2.64
N LEU A 244 -12.28 -0.82 3.22
CA LEU A 244 -11.59 -2.12 3.21
C LEU A 244 -12.39 -3.23 3.93
N PRO A 245 -12.94 -3.03 5.15
CA PRO A 245 -13.67 -4.08 5.85
C PRO A 245 -14.97 -4.51 5.15
N ASP A 246 -15.63 -3.59 4.46
CA ASP A 246 -16.82 -3.88 3.65
C ASP A 246 -16.45 -4.73 2.43
N ALA A 247 -15.41 -4.31 1.71
CA ALA A 247 -14.89 -5.04 0.55
C ALA A 247 -14.51 -6.49 0.86
N LEU A 248 -13.92 -6.74 2.04
CA LEU A 248 -13.53 -8.07 2.50
C LEU A 248 -14.71 -9.01 2.78
N ARG A 249 -15.91 -8.48 3.01
CA ARG A 249 -17.12 -9.31 3.18
C ARG A 249 -17.67 -9.78 1.83
N SER A 250 -17.28 -9.12 0.74
CA SER A 250 -17.76 -9.38 -0.61
C SER A 250 -16.78 -10.25 -1.38
N ASN A 251 -17.09 -11.54 -1.54
CA ASN A 251 -16.18 -12.48 -2.21
C ASN A 251 -15.88 -12.10 -3.68
N ASP A 252 -16.81 -11.40 -4.35
CA ASP A 252 -16.70 -10.97 -5.75
C ASP A 252 -15.74 -9.78 -5.96
N LYS A 253 -15.40 -9.03 -4.90
CA LYS A 253 -14.50 -7.86 -4.97
C LYS A 253 -13.09 -8.13 -4.45
N THR A 254 -12.74 -9.40 -4.22
CA THR A 254 -11.43 -9.81 -3.69
C THR A 254 -10.25 -9.24 -4.48
N ILE A 255 -10.33 -9.21 -5.82
CA ILE A 255 -9.25 -8.67 -6.66
C ILE A 255 -9.07 -7.17 -6.43
N ASP A 256 -10.17 -6.41 -6.30
CA ASP A 256 -10.12 -4.98 -6.00
C ASP A 256 -9.47 -4.73 -4.63
N VAL A 257 -9.74 -5.57 -3.63
CA VAL A 257 -9.11 -5.50 -2.30
C VAL A 257 -7.60 -5.75 -2.37
N ILE A 258 -7.18 -6.77 -3.12
CA ILE A 258 -5.78 -7.12 -3.29
C ILE A 258 -5.02 -5.97 -3.97
N GLN A 259 -5.54 -5.48 -5.09
CA GLN A 259 -4.96 -4.38 -5.85
C GLN A 259 -4.90 -3.09 -5.01
N ALA A 260 -5.98 -2.75 -4.29
CA ALA A 260 -6.00 -1.60 -3.39
C ALA A 260 -4.98 -1.72 -2.26
N SER A 261 -4.83 -2.92 -1.68
CA SER A 261 -3.84 -3.18 -0.64
C SER A 261 -2.40 -3.03 -1.15
N CYS A 262 -2.12 -3.44 -2.39
CA CYS A 262 -0.82 -3.18 -3.04
C CYS A 262 -0.56 -1.69 -3.24
N LEU A 263 -1.55 -0.93 -3.72
CA LEU A 263 -1.44 0.52 -3.90
C LEU A 263 -1.23 1.26 -2.57
N LEU A 264 -2.00 0.92 -1.53
CA LEU A 264 -1.84 1.48 -0.19
C LEU A 264 -0.46 1.16 0.39
N SER A 265 -0.01 -0.09 0.24
CA SER A 265 1.33 -0.49 0.65
C SER A 265 2.39 0.38 0.00
N LEU A 266 2.36 0.50 -1.33
CA LEU A 266 3.34 1.26 -2.07
C LEU A 266 3.28 2.76 -1.71
N TYR A 267 2.09 3.31 -1.47
CA TYR A 267 1.91 4.70 -1.04
C TYR A 267 2.58 4.96 0.32
N PHE A 268 2.34 4.08 1.31
CA PHE A 268 2.98 4.20 2.61
C PHE A 268 4.49 4.04 2.52
N LEU A 269 4.97 3.07 1.75
CA LEU A 269 6.40 2.85 1.52
C LEU A 269 7.03 4.05 0.85
N ALA A 270 6.42 4.62 -0.19
CA ALA A 270 6.89 5.83 -0.87
C ALA A 270 7.04 7.02 0.11
N ASN A 271 6.12 7.16 1.06
CA ASN A 271 6.16 8.18 2.11
C ASN A 271 7.04 7.81 3.32
N GLY A 272 7.76 6.68 3.30
CA GLY A 272 8.62 6.22 4.39
C GLY A 272 7.86 5.68 5.62
N ARG A 273 6.55 5.45 5.50
CA ARG A 273 5.70 4.84 6.55
C ARG A 273 5.83 3.31 6.50
N LEU A 274 7.02 2.81 6.84
CA LEU A 274 7.44 1.43 6.57
C LEU A 274 6.55 0.36 7.19
N LEU A 275 6.08 0.57 8.43
CA LEU A 275 5.27 -0.43 9.14
C LEU A 275 3.89 -0.62 8.49
N GLU A 276 3.21 0.47 8.16
CA GLU A 276 1.90 0.42 7.50
C GLU A 276 2.03 -0.12 6.08
N GLY A 277 3.07 0.29 5.36
CA GLY A 277 3.42 -0.28 4.08
C GLY A 277 3.59 -1.79 4.16
N SER A 278 4.42 -2.26 5.10
CA SER A 278 4.64 -3.68 5.35
C SER A 278 3.35 -4.42 5.69
N TYR A 279 2.46 -3.82 6.50
CA TYR A 279 1.17 -4.40 6.86
C TYR A 279 0.31 -4.67 5.62
N HIS A 280 0.12 -3.66 4.76
CA HIS A 280 -0.70 -3.81 3.56
C HIS A 280 -0.08 -4.76 2.52
N SER A 281 1.24 -4.73 2.34
CA SER A 281 1.96 -5.74 1.53
C SER A 281 1.70 -7.16 2.03
N SER A 282 1.73 -7.35 3.34
CA SER A 282 1.53 -8.66 3.97
C SER A 282 0.09 -9.15 3.87
N ALA A 283 -0.87 -8.23 4.01
CA ALA A 283 -2.28 -8.51 3.82
C ALA A 283 -2.58 -8.91 2.38
N ALA A 284 -2.05 -8.19 1.39
CA ALA A 284 -2.23 -8.50 -0.03
C ALA A 284 -1.65 -9.88 -0.38
N ALA A 285 -0.43 -10.18 0.09
CA ALA A 285 0.20 -11.49 -0.09
C ALA A 285 -0.61 -12.63 0.53
N SER A 286 -1.08 -12.44 1.77
CA SER A 286 -1.89 -13.43 2.47
C SER A 286 -3.22 -13.69 1.77
N LEU A 287 -3.90 -12.64 1.32
CA LEU A 287 -5.16 -12.75 0.57
C LEU A 287 -4.95 -13.46 -0.76
N ALA A 288 -3.91 -13.12 -1.51
CA ALA A 288 -3.60 -13.76 -2.79
C ALA A 288 -3.35 -15.27 -2.65
N VAL A 289 -2.65 -15.68 -1.58
CA VAL A 289 -2.44 -17.10 -1.26
C VAL A 289 -3.74 -17.79 -0.85
N GLN A 290 -4.52 -17.18 0.06
CA GLN A 290 -5.77 -17.76 0.55
C GLN A 290 -6.82 -17.96 -0.54
N THR A 291 -6.84 -17.04 -1.51
CA THR A 291 -7.79 -17.06 -2.63
C THR A 291 -7.26 -17.83 -3.85
N GLY A 292 -6.03 -18.35 -3.77
CA GLY A 292 -5.48 -19.27 -4.76
C GLY A 292 -5.02 -18.61 -6.07
N LEU A 293 -4.72 -17.30 -6.06
CA LEU A 293 -4.29 -16.55 -7.26
C LEU A 293 -2.98 -17.09 -7.87
N GLY A 294 -2.12 -17.72 -7.05
CA GLY A 294 -0.85 -18.29 -7.49
C GLY A 294 -0.94 -19.55 -8.35
N GLY A 295 -2.15 -19.99 -8.73
CA GLY A 295 -2.41 -21.22 -9.47
C GLY A 295 -2.38 -22.46 -8.57
N ARG A 296 -3.31 -23.41 -8.82
CA ARG A 296 -3.32 -24.73 -8.16
C ARG A 296 -2.69 -25.76 -9.09
N SER A 297 -2.07 -26.79 -8.51
CA SER A 297 -1.48 -27.90 -9.27
C SER A 297 -2.53 -28.55 -10.21
N PRO A 298 -2.18 -28.86 -11.47
CA PRO A 298 -3.09 -29.54 -12.40
C PRO A 298 -3.64 -30.87 -11.86
N LEU A 299 -2.91 -31.52 -10.96
CA LEU A 299 -3.32 -32.78 -10.32
C LEU A 299 -4.51 -32.62 -9.35
N ASP A 300 -4.76 -31.43 -8.82
CA ASP A 300 -5.90 -31.13 -7.94
C ASP A 300 -7.18 -30.75 -8.74
N SER A 301 -7.11 -30.72 -10.09
CA SER A 301 -8.22 -30.36 -10.97
C SER A 301 -9.13 -31.54 -11.37
N GLN A 302 -9.27 -32.57 -10.52
CA GLN A 302 -10.21 -33.69 -10.73
C GLN A 302 -11.68 -33.36 -10.35
N GLY A 303 -12.06 -32.08 -10.27
CA GLY A 303 -13.41 -31.66 -9.90
C GLY A 303 -14.00 -30.58 -10.80
N TRP A 304 -14.50 -30.98 -11.98
CA TRP A 304 -15.52 -30.31 -12.81
C TRP A 304 -15.03 -28.98 -13.46
N SER A 305 -15.05 -28.74 -14.76
CA SER A 305 -16.06 -29.02 -15.79
C SER A 305 -15.38 -28.97 -17.17
N THR A 306 -15.63 -29.96 -18.02
CA THR A 306 -15.29 -29.91 -19.44
C THR A 306 -16.37 -29.09 -20.15
N GLU A 307 -16.20 -27.77 -20.22
CA GLU A 307 -16.95 -26.96 -21.19
C GLU A 307 -16.08 -26.65 -22.40
N SER A 308 -16.70 -26.82 -23.56
CA SER A 308 -16.16 -26.76 -24.92
C SER A 308 -15.38 -25.47 -25.22
N ILE A 309 -14.23 -25.64 -25.88
CA ILE A 309 -13.37 -24.59 -26.41
C ILE A 309 -14.13 -23.78 -27.48
N ASP A 310 -14.65 -22.60 -27.10
CA ASP A 310 -15.08 -21.56 -28.03
C ASP A 310 -13.92 -20.59 -28.26
N LEU A 311 -13.49 -20.44 -29.50
CA LEU A 311 -12.26 -19.75 -29.92
C LEU A 311 -12.45 -18.22 -30.10
N LYS A 312 -13.33 -17.60 -29.30
CA LYS A 312 -13.48 -16.14 -29.26
C LYS A 312 -12.96 -15.61 -27.93
N PRO A 313 -12.21 -14.49 -27.91
CA PRO A 313 -11.88 -13.81 -26.67
C PRO A 313 -13.17 -13.51 -25.91
N THR A 314 -13.39 -14.18 -24.80
CA THR A 314 -14.59 -13.97 -23.98
C THR A 314 -14.30 -12.87 -22.96
N MET A 315 -15.35 -12.23 -22.43
CA MET A 315 -15.22 -11.35 -21.25
C MET A 315 -14.58 -12.06 -20.03
N SER A 316 -14.43 -13.40 -20.07
CA SER A 316 -13.66 -14.17 -19.09
C SER A 316 -12.16 -13.93 -19.22
N ASP A 317 -11.63 -13.83 -20.45
CA ASP A 317 -10.18 -13.82 -20.72
C ASP A 317 -9.50 -12.55 -20.16
N VAL A 318 -10.14 -11.39 -20.28
CA VAL A 318 -9.66 -10.13 -19.69
C VAL A 318 -9.74 -10.17 -18.15
N ARG A 319 -10.79 -10.78 -17.59
CA ARG A 319 -10.93 -10.92 -16.13
C ARG A 319 -9.88 -11.87 -15.56
N ASP A 320 -9.54 -12.92 -16.30
CA ASP A 320 -8.49 -13.87 -15.94
C ASP A 320 -7.10 -13.22 -16.09
N GLY A 321 -6.89 -12.41 -17.14
CA GLY A 321 -5.70 -11.56 -17.28
C GLY A 321 -5.50 -10.62 -16.08
N GLU A 322 -6.54 -9.90 -15.66
CA GLU A 322 -6.48 -9.03 -14.46
C GLU A 322 -6.18 -9.80 -13.17
N ARG A 323 -6.62 -11.06 -13.04
CA ARG A 323 -6.28 -11.93 -11.90
C ARG A 323 -4.81 -12.33 -11.90
N ILE A 324 -4.28 -12.71 -13.06
CA ILE A 324 -2.85 -13.04 -13.25
C ILE A 324 -2.00 -11.81 -12.93
N LEU A 325 -2.35 -10.65 -13.47
CA LEU A 325 -1.63 -9.39 -13.22
C LEU A 325 -1.70 -8.97 -11.74
N ALA A 326 -2.84 -9.13 -11.08
CA ALA A 326 -2.97 -8.85 -9.64
C ALA A 326 -2.08 -9.77 -8.79
N PHE A 327 -1.95 -11.06 -9.14
CA PHE A 327 -1.01 -11.96 -8.48
C PHE A 327 0.43 -11.46 -8.61
N TRP A 328 0.84 -11.08 -9.82
CA TRP A 328 2.20 -10.64 -10.08
C TRP A 328 2.52 -9.26 -9.50
N GLN A 329 1.53 -8.38 -9.37
CA GLN A 329 1.63 -7.14 -8.57
C GLN A 329 1.98 -7.46 -7.11
N VAL A 330 1.24 -8.37 -6.48
CA VAL A 330 1.50 -8.83 -5.11
C VAL A 330 2.88 -9.46 -4.99
N TYR A 331 3.24 -10.35 -5.93
CA TYR A 331 4.52 -11.03 -5.94
C TYR A 331 5.70 -10.05 -6.03
N ASN A 332 5.66 -9.10 -6.97
CA ASN A 332 6.70 -8.08 -7.12
C ASN A 332 6.87 -7.25 -5.85
N LEU A 333 5.75 -6.82 -5.25
CA LEU A 333 5.74 -6.04 -4.02
C LEU A 333 6.33 -6.85 -2.86
N ASP A 334 5.89 -8.09 -2.65
CA ASP A 334 6.37 -8.99 -1.60
C ASP A 334 7.87 -9.28 -1.76
N ARG A 335 8.32 -9.67 -2.95
CA ARG A 335 9.73 -10.01 -3.22
C ARG A 335 10.66 -8.82 -3.03
N CYS A 336 10.32 -7.65 -3.57
CA CYS A 336 11.21 -6.50 -3.51
C CYS A 336 11.24 -5.88 -2.11
N TRP A 337 10.08 -5.61 -1.51
CA TRP A 337 10.02 -4.88 -0.26
C TRP A 337 10.31 -5.74 0.96
N SER A 338 10.19 -7.07 0.89
CA SER A 338 10.67 -7.94 1.95
C SER A 338 12.19 -7.87 2.11
N VAL A 339 12.93 -7.79 1.00
CA VAL A 339 14.39 -7.58 1.02
C VAL A 339 14.74 -6.23 1.65
N VAL A 340 14.09 -5.15 1.21
CA VAL A 340 14.34 -3.79 1.74
C VAL A 340 14.03 -3.70 3.23
N LEU A 341 12.90 -4.28 3.66
CA LEU A 341 12.46 -4.27 5.05
C LEU A 341 13.15 -5.36 5.91
N ARG A 342 14.00 -6.19 5.31
CA ARG A 342 14.68 -7.33 5.95
C ARG A 342 13.72 -8.27 6.68
N LYS A 343 12.59 -8.57 6.04
CA LYS A 343 11.58 -9.53 6.54
C LYS A 343 11.50 -10.73 5.60
N PRO A 344 11.00 -11.88 6.07
CA PRO A 344 10.69 -13.00 5.18
C PRO A 344 9.59 -12.61 4.18
N CYS A 345 9.70 -13.13 2.96
CA CYS A 345 8.64 -13.05 1.96
C CYS A 345 7.44 -13.91 2.40
N ILE A 346 6.22 -13.43 2.13
CA ILE A 346 4.98 -14.10 2.55
C ILE A 346 4.45 -15.05 1.48
N VAL A 347 4.57 -14.69 0.20
CA VAL A 347 4.13 -15.58 -0.88
C VAL A 347 5.07 -16.79 -0.89
N PRO A 348 4.58 -18.00 -0.57
CA PRO A 348 5.45 -19.16 -0.49
C PRO A 348 5.91 -19.56 -1.88
N ASP A 349 7.13 -20.09 -1.94
CA ASP A 349 7.70 -20.69 -3.14
C ASP A 349 8.64 -21.81 -2.68
N LYS A 350 8.05 -22.77 -1.96
CA LYS A 350 8.77 -23.89 -1.34
C LYS A 350 8.67 -25.12 -2.23
N SER A 351 9.54 -26.09 -1.95
CA SER A 351 9.64 -27.33 -2.72
C SER A 351 8.39 -28.22 -2.69
N ASP A 352 7.45 -27.95 -1.78
CA ASP A 352 6.17 -28.65 -1.67
C ASP A 352 5.22 -28.23 -2.81
N SER A 353 4.59 -29.22 -3.46
CA SER A 353 3.70 -29.04 -4.61
C SER A 353 2.53 -28.10 -4.32
N ARG A 354 2.06 -28.05 -3.07
CA ARG A 354 0.95 -27.17 -2.63
C ARG A 354 1.35 -25.71 -2.41
N GLN A 355 2.65 -25.44 -2.31
CA GLN A 355 3.20 -24.10 -2.03
C GLN A 355 4.01 -23.56 -3.21
N SER A 356 3.97 -24.28 -4.33
CA SER A 356 4.61 -23.89 -5.59
C SER A 356 3.69 -22.96 -6.39
N ILE A 357 4.27 -21.99 -7.08
CA ILE A 357 3.54 -21.03 -7.90
C ILE A 357 3.36 -21.61 -9.31
N PHE A 358 2.12 -21.76 -9.76
CA PHE A 358 1.74 -22.22 -11.10
C PHE A 358 1.09 -21.12 -11.96
N CYS A 359 0.95 -19.90 -11.42
CA CYS A 359 0.42 -18.76 -12.16
C CYS A 359 1.27 -18.52 -13.42
N PRO A 360 0.67 -18.44 -14.62
CA PRO A 360 1.45 -18.23 -15.85
C PRO A 360 2.17 -16.88 -15.83
N TRP A 361 3.24 -16.76 -16.62
CA TRP A 361 3.95 -15.48 -16.75
C TRP A 361 2.97 -14.36 -17.18
N PRO A 362 3.07 -13.16 -16.58
CA PRO A 362 2.18 -12.07 -16.95
C PRO A 362 2.47 -11.60 -18.37
N GLN A 363 1.44 -11.18 -19.09
CA GLN A 363 1.53 -10.56 -20.41
C GLN A 363 0.96 -9.13 -20.35
N ASP A 364 1.10 -8.36 -21.42
CA ASP A 364 0.47 -7.05 -21.47
C ASP A 364 -1.06 -7.19 -21.47
N ILE A 365 -1.77 -6.24 -20.88
CA ILE A 365 -3.25 -6.29 -20.79
C ILE A 365 -3.92 -6.48 -22.17
N LYS A 366 -3.30 -5.91 -23.22
CA LYS A 366 -3.74 -6.01 -24.62
C LYS A 366 -3.69 -7.44 -25.16
N ASP A 367 -2.78 -8.27 -24.68
CA ASP A 367 -2.68 -9.66 -25.12
C ASP A 367 -3.89 -10.47 -24.60
N TYR A 368 -4.29 -10.24 -23.35
CA TYR A 368 -5.51 -10.84 -22.80
C TYR A 368 -6.79 -10.32 -23.47
N GLU A 369 -6.84 -9.04 -23.85
CA GLU A 369 -7.94 -8.48 -24.66
C GLU A 369 -8.10 -9.20 -26.01
N ASN A 370 -6.98 -9.60 -26.61
CA ASN A 370 -6.96 -10.35 -27.86
C ASN A 370 -7.19 -11.87 -27.67
N GLY A 371 -7.40 -12.33 -26.43
CA GLY A 371 -7.58 -13.76 -26.10
C GLY A 371 -6.30 -14.57 -26.14
N HIS A 372 -5.12 -13.94 -26.16
CA HIS A 372 -3.84 -14.64 -26.07
C HIS A 372 -3.53 -14.96 -24.60
N ILE A 373 -3.79 -16.21 -24.20
CA ILE A 373 -3.48 -16.69 -22.84
C ILE A 373 -2.46 -17.83 -22.93
N ASP A 374 -1.29 -17.62 -22.32
CA ASP A 374 -0.28 -18.65 -22.13
C ASP A 374 -0.74 -19.61 -21.01
N THR A 375 -1.57 -20.58 -21.36
CA THR A 375 -2.16 -21.55 -20.41
C THR A 375 -1.27 -22.76 -20.13
N THR A 376 -0.17 -22.93 -20.87
CA THR A 376 0.64 -24.16 -20.86
C THR A 376 1.76 -24.11 -19.82
N GLN A 377 1.43 -24.26 -18.52
CA GLN A 377 2.46 -24.49 -17.49
C GLN A 377 2.19 -25.76 -16.68
N SER A 378 2.95 -26.82 -16.99
CA SER A 378 2.97 -28.07 -16.23
C SER A 378 3.94 -28.03 -15.04
N LEU A 379 4.86 -27.06 -15.04
CA LEU A 379 5.90 -26.90 -14.02
C LEU A 379 5.68 -25.61 -13.22
N PRO A 380 6.10 -25.56 -11.94
CA PRO A 380 6.06 -24.33 -11.16
C PRO A 380 6.89 -23.21 -11.79
N THR A 381 6.27 -22.06 -12.01
CA THR A 381 6.75 -20.96 -12.85
C THR A 381 8.09 -20.39 -12.39
N ILE A 382 8.17 -19.96 -11.12
CA ILE A 382 9.37 -19.34 -10.57
C ILE A 382 10.48 -20.37 -10.34
N ARG A 383 10.14 -21.52 -9.78
CA ARG A 383 11.12 -22.58 -9.51
C ARG A 383 11.77 -23.10 -10.78
N SER A 384 10.99 -23.30 -11.84
CA SER A 384 11.49 -23.70 -13.15
C SER A 384 12.52 -22.68 -13.66
N PHE A 385 12.20 -21.39 -13.60
CA PHE A 385 13.11 -20.32 -13.96
C PHE A 385 14.39 -20.29 -13.12
N LEU A 386 14.29 -20.37 -11.79
CA LEU A 386 15.46 -20.33 -10.90
C LEU A 386 16.36 -21.55 -11.05
N SER A 387 15.81 -22.69 -11.47
CA SER A 387 16.58 -23.90 -11.82
C SER A 387 17.28 -23.84 -13.18
N GLY A 388 17.17 -22.71 -13.91
CA GLY A 388 17.78 -22.53 -15.22
C GLY A 388 16.98 -23.15 -16.37
N SER A 389 15.71 -23.51 -16.16
CA SER A 389 14.85 -24.01 -17.24
C SER A 389 14.52 -22.90 -18.23
N VAL A 390 14.66 -23.20 -19.52
CA VAL A 390 14.27 -22.29 -20.60
C VAL A 390 12.78 -22.45 -20.86
N SER A 391 11.99 -21.43 -20.51
CA SER A 391 10.57 -21.39 -20.84
C SER A 391 10.38 -20.80 -22.25
N PRO A 392 9.46 -21.34 -23.07
CA PRO A 392 9.10 -20.72 -24.35
C PRO A 392 8.34 -19.39 -24.17
N THR A 393 7.90 -19.08 -22.95
CA THR A 393 7.10 -17.89 -22.62
C THR A 393 7.76 -17.03 -21.53
N GLY A 394 7.14 -15.88 -21.22
CA GLY A 394 7.63 -14.96 -20.17
C GLY A 394 8.73 -14.01 -20.62
N PHE A 395 8.64 -13.53 -21.87
CA PHE A 395 9.53 -12.50 -22.42
C PHE A 395 8.88 -11.11 -22.50
N SER A 396 7.59 -11.00 -22.15
CA SER A 396 6.91 -9.71 -21.97
C SER A 396 7.61 -8.87 -20.90
N VAL A 397 7.53 -7.55 -21.02
CA VAL A 397 8.09 -6.61 -20.03
C VAL A 397 7.62 -6.88 -18.60
N PRO A 398 6.32 -7.11 -18.32
CA PRO A 398 5.89 -7.50 -16.97
C PRO A 398 6.51 -8.82 -16.49
N ALA A 399 6.72 -9.81 -17.36
CA ALA A 399 7.36 -11.07 -16.98
C ALA A 399 8.85 -10.88 -16.67
N LEU A 400 9.55 -10.05 -17.43
CA LEU A 400 10.94 -9.69 -17.15
C LEU A 400 11.06 -8.97 -15.80
N ARG A 401 10.14 -8.05 -15.49
CA ARG A 401 10.05 -7.37 -14.19
C ARG A 401 9.87 -8.35 -13.03
N VAL A 402 9.03 -9.39 -13.19
CA VAL A 402 8.84 -10.47 -12.20
C VAL A 402 10.11 -11.31 -12.02
N LYS A 403 10.73 -11.73 -13.13
CA LYS A 403 11.98 -12.50 -13.09
C LYS A 403 13.08 -11.74 -12.33
N ALA A 404 13.24 -10.44 -12.58
CA ALA A 404 14.18 -9.60 -11.86
C ALA A 404 13.88 -9.52 -10.35
N SER A 405 12.61 -9.36 -9.95
CA SER A 405 12.19 -9.42 -8.53
C SER A 405 12.53 -10.76 -7.88
N ALA A 406 12.30 -11.86 -8.59
CA ALA A 406 12.58 -13.21 -8.09
C ALA A 406 14.08 -13.40 -7.87
N LEU A 407 14.93 -13.00 -8.82
CA LEU A 407 16.39 -13.04 -8.69
C LEU A 407 16.87 -12.19 -7.51
N PHE A 408 16.35 -10.97 -7.37
CA PHE A 408 16.71 -10.05 -6.30
C PHE A 408 16.42 -10.64 -4.91
N ALA A 409 15.21 -11.18 -4.70
CA ALA A 409 14.84 -11.79 -3.42
C ALA A 409 15.60 -13.09 -3.12
N ASN A 410 15.86 -13.91 -4.15
CA ASN A 410 16.64 -15.14 -3.97
C ASN A 410 18.11 -14.85 -3.65
N ALA A 411 18.69 -13.81 -4.25
CA ALA A 411 20.05 -13.38 -3.95
C ALA A 411 20.19 -12.96 -2.48
N ASP A 412 19.27 -12.13 -1.96
CA ASP A 412 19.25 -11.75 -0.55
C ASP A 412 19.04 -12.96 0.37
N HIS A 413 18.09 -13.84 0.05
CA HIS A 413 17.80 -15.03 0.83
C HIS A 413 19.01 -15.96 0.91
N LEU A 414 19.67 -16.22 -0.21
CA LEU A 414 20.86 -17.08 -0.25
C LEU A 414 22.02 -16.42 0.50
N ALA A 415 22.29 -15.14 0.27
CA ALA A 415 23.34 -14.40 0.97
C ALA A 415 23.10 -14.34 2.51
N SER A 416 21.85 -14.35 2.97
CA SER A 416 21.51 -14.36 4.40
C SER A 416 21.81 -15.68 5.11
N LYS A 417 21.90 -16.80 4.37
CA LYS A 417 22.27 -18.12 4.91
C LYS A 417 23.78 -18.26 5.14
N TRP A 418 24.57 -17.34 4.59
CA TRP A 418 26.00 -17.38 4.75
C TRP A 418 26.41 -17.22 6.22
N THR A 419 27.28 -18.12 6.67
CA THR A 419 28.04 -17.94 7.90
C THR A 419 29.49 -18.28 7.60
N SER A 420 30.47 -17.61 8.22
CA SER A 420 31.90 -17.84 7.95
C SER A 420 32.35 -19.29 8.19
N SER A 421 31.54 -20.09 8.91
CA SER A 421 31.73 -21.52 9.16
C SER A 421 31.02 -22.44 8.15
N SER A 422 30.16 -21.92 7.27
CA SER A 422 29.29 -22.67 6.36
C SER A 422 29.73 -22.55 4.90
N LYS A 423 31.00 -22.87 4.63
CA LYS A 423 31.48 -23.18 3.28
C LYS A 423 31.05 -24.59 2.86
N SER A 424 29.75 -24.90 2.92
CA SER A 424 29.28 -26.21 2.43
C SER A 424 29.36 -26.24 0.89
N ALA A 425 29.66 -27.40 0.32
CA ALA A 425 29.70 -27.57 -1.14
C ALA A 425 28.34 -27.23 -1.78
N SER A 426 27.24 -27.60 -1.12
CA SER A 426 25.88 -27.31 -1.57
C SER A 426 25.58 -25.80 -1.65
N PHE A 427 26.07 -25.01 -0.70
CA PHE A 427 25.86 -23.57 -0.70
C PHE A 427 26.57 -22.90 -1.88
N ASN A 428 27.80 -23.32 -2.18
CA ASN A 428 28.54 -22.80 -3.33
C ASN A 428 27.86 -23.17 -4.66
N GLU A 429 27.30 -24.38 -4.77
CA GLU A 429 26.52 -24.81 -5.94
C GLU A 429 25.26 -23.96 -6.12
N ASP A 430 24.52 -23.67 -5.04
CA ASP A 430 23.36 -22.78 -5.07
C ASP A 430 23.74 -21.36 -5.55
N VAL A 431 24.87 -20.82 -5.06
CA VAL A 431 25.39 -19.50 -5.47
C VAL A 431 25.75 -19.49 -6.95
N GLN A 432 26.48 -20.51 -7.43
CA GLN A 432 26.86 -20.63 -8.83
C GLN A 432 25.64 -20.79 -9.75
N THR A 433 24.64 -21.57 -9.33
CA THR A 433 23.39 -21.76 -10.07
C THR A 433 22.64 -20.44 -10.20
N LEU A 434 22.47 -19.71 -9.10
CA LEU A 434 21.78 -18.42 -9.14
C LEU A 434 22.55 -17.38 -9.94
N GLU A 435 23.88 -17.32 -9.82
CA GLU A 435 24.73 -16.44 -10.63
C GLU A 435 24.59 -16.71 -12.13
N HIS A 436 24.58 -18.00 -12.52
CA HIS A 436 24.37 -18.40 -13.90
C HIS A 436 23.00 -17.95 -14.40
N THR A 437 21.94 -18.16 -13.61
CA THR A 437 20.58 -17.72 -13.94
C THR A 437 20.49 -16.19 -14.08
N ILE A 438 21.15 -15.41 -13.21
CA ILE A 438 21.22 -13.94 -13.34
C ILE A 438 21.88 -13.55 -14.67
N THR A 439 23.00 -14.20 -15.01
CA THR A 439 23.76 -13.90 -16.24
C THR A 439 22.94 -14.23 -17.49
N LEU A 440 22.29 -15.39 -17.53
CA LEU A 440 21.39 -15.77 -18.61
C LEU A 440 20.23 -14.78 -18.73
N PHE A 441 19.58 -14.43 -17.62
CA PHE A 441 18.49 -13.46 -17.62
C PHE A 441 18.93 -12.11 -18.20
N MET A 442 20.06 -11.57 -17.74
CA MET A 442 20.58 -10.31 -18.25
C MET A 442 20.86 -10.35 -19.75
N SER A 443 21.31 -11.49 -20.29
CA SER A 443 21.55 -11.66 -21.73
C SER A 443 20.28 -11.62 -22.59
N THR A 444 19.10 -11.79 -21.97
CA THR A 444 17.80 -11.67 -22.65
C THR A 444 17.28 -10.24 -22.71
N LEU A 445 17.87 -9.31 -21.96
CA LEU A 445 17.41 -7.92 -21.90
C LEU A 445 17.97 -7.10 -23.06
N ILE A 446 17.13 -6.20 -23.59
CA ILE A 446 17.60 -5.19 -24.55
C ILE A 446 18.63 -4.28 -23.84
N PRO A 447 19.81 -4.04 -24.46
CA PRO A 447 20.81 -3.13 -23.93
C PRO A 447 20.25 -1.71 -23.68
N ILE A 448 20.70 -1.07 -22.61
CA ILE A 448 20.12 0.21 -22.14
C ILE A 448 20.25 1.35 -23.16
N ASP A 449 21.33 1.34 -23.95
CA ASP A 449 21.64 2.30 -25.00
C ASP A 449 20.73 2.15 -26.24
N GLN A 450 20.09 0.98 -26.41
CA GLN A 450 19.19 0.69 -27.52
C GLN A 450 17.71 0.85 -27.14
N LEU A 451 17.42 1.05 -25.86
CA LEU A 451 16.06 1.04 -25.33
C LEU A 451 15.15 2.09 -25.97
N ASP A 452 15.68 3.31 -26.21
CA ASP A 452 14.93 4.40 -26.85
C ASP A 452 14.57 4.10 -28.30
N ALA A 453 15.41 3.32 -29.00
CA ALA A 453 15.19 2.97 -30.39
C ALA A 453 14.21 1.79 -30.55
N VAL A 454 14.17 0.87 -29.58
CA VAL A 454 13.44 -0.40 -29.70
C VAL A 454 12.11 -0.39 -28.94
N LEU A 455 12.09 0.06 -27.68
CA LEU A 455 10.90 0.02 -26.81
C LEU A 455 10.79 1.29 -25.94
N PRO A 456 10.53 2.46 -26.54
CA PRO A 456 10.47 3.73 -25.81
C PRO A 456 9.31 3.78 -24.78
N GLU A 457 8.18 3.12 -25.06
CA GLU A 457 7.02 3.10 -24.15
C GLU A 457 7.25 2.27 -22.88
N GLU A 458 8.18 1.32 -22.92
CA GLU A 458 8.49 0.40 -21.81
C GLU A 458 9.80 0.74 -21.09
N ARG A 459 10.38 1.91 -21.43
CA ARG A 459 11.72 2.32 -20.97
C ARG A 459 11.84 2.26 -19.46
N HIS A 460 10.90 2.85 -18.71
CA HIS A 460 10.98 2.95 -17.24
C HIS A 460 10.89 1.57 -16.57
N SER A 461 10.04 0.68 -17.08
CA SER A 461 9.93 -0.71 -16.62
C SER A 461 11.22 -1.50 -16.85
N LEU A 462 11.88 -1.29 -17.98
CA LEU A 462 13.14 -1.96 -18.31
C LEU A 462 14.34 -1.38 -17.55
N ILE A 463 14.38 -0.07 -17.27
CA ILE A 463 15.34 0.54 -16.34
C ILE A 463 15.25 -0.12 -14.96
N MET A 464 14.02 -0.30 -14.45
CA MET A 464 13.79 -0.99 -13.17
C MET A 464 14.27 -2.44 -13.21
N THR A 465 13.94 -3.15 -14.28
CA THR A 465 14.32 -4.56 -14.49
C THR A 465 15.84 -4.74 -14.49
N HIS A 466 16.56 -3.91 -15.23
CA HIS A 466 18.03 -3.90 -15.23
C HIS A 466 18.60 -3.56 -13.84
N THR A 467 18.05 -2.54 -13.18
CA THR A 467 18.48 -2.14 -11.84
C THR A 467 18.31 -3.26 -10.82
N LEU A 468 17.18 -3.98 -10.85
CA LEU A 468 16.93 -5.12 -9.96
C LEU A 468 17.87 -6.30 -10.27
N ALA A 469 18.16 -6.59 -11.54
CA ALA A 469 19.07 -7.66 -11.92
C ALA A 469 20.49 -7.41 -11.40
N HIS A 470 21.01 -6.19 -11.58
CA HIS A 470 22.31 -5.81 -11.02
C HIS A 470 22.28 -5.76 -9.49
N SER A 471 21.18 -5.32 -8.89
CA SER A 471 20.99 -5.38 -7.43
C SER A 471 21.02 -6.82 -6.92
N ALA A 472 20.49 -7.79 -7.67
CA ALA A 472 20.58 -9.20 -7.34
C ALA A 472 22.05 -9.67 -7.29
N THR A 473 22.87 -9.29 -8.27
CA THR A 473 24.33 -9.57 -8.25
C THR A 473 25.02 -8.94 -7.04
N ILE A 474 24.71 -7.67 -6.73
CA ILE A 474 25.28 -6.99 -5.55
C ILE A 474 24.88 -7.72 -4.26
N TYR A 475 23.60 -8.04 -4.09
CA TYR A 475 23.10 -8.70 -2.88
C TYR A 475 23.64 -10.13 -2.74
N LEU A 476 23.85 -10.84 -3.85
CA LEU A 476 24.45 -12.16 -3.85
C LEU A 476 25.90 -12.10 -3.37
N HIS A 477 26.69 -11.12 -3.83
CA HIS A 477 28.13 -11.09 -3.56
C HIS A 477 28.56 -10.23 -2.36
N ARG A 478 27.72 -9.31 -1.86
CA ARG A 478 28.11 -8.33 -0.83
C ARG A 478 28.65 -8.95 0.46
N SER A 479 28.12 -10.10 0.88
CA SER A 479 28.53 -10.79 2.12
C SER A 479 29.92 -11.42 2.02
N PHE A 480 30.44 -11.63 0.81
CA PHE A 480 31.72 -12.27 0.52
C PHE A 480 32.78 -11.27 0.06
N ALA A 481 32.37 -10.09 -0.38
CA ALA A 481 33.22 -9.14 -1.09
C ALA A 481 34.48 -8.70 -0.31
N MET A 482 34.50 -8.83 1.02
CA MET A 482 35.71 -8.52 1.81
C MET A 482 36.71 -9.68 1.86
N ASP A 483 36.24 -10.92 1.72
CA ASP A 483 37.04 -12.14 1.85
C ASP A 483 37.38 -12.80 0.51
N ASP A 484 36.67 -12.43 -0.56
CA ASP A 484 36.81 -12.99 -1.91
C ASP A 484 36.91 -11.88 -2.96
N ALA A 485 38.09 -11.79 -3.59
CA ALA A 485 38.38 -10.82 -4.64
C ALA A 485 37.46 -10.98 -5.88
N ILE A 486 36.99 -12.20 -6.16
CA ILE A 486 36.07 -12.45 -7.28
C ILE A 486 34.70 -11.86 -6.97
N SER A 487 34.16 -12.10 -5.78
CA SER A 487 32.90 -11.49 -5.33
C SER A 487 33.00 -9.98 -5.22
N PHE A 488 34.14 -9.45 -4.79
CA PHE A 488 34.42 -8.00 -4.81
C PHE A 488 34.26 -7.45 -6.23
N ASP A 489 35.01 -7.99 -7.20
CA ASP A 489 34.97 -7.56 -8.60
C ASP A 489 33.56 -7.65 -9.20
N LYS A 490 32.84 -8.75 -8.96
CA LYS A 490 31.45 -8.92 -9.44
C LYS A 490 30.51 -7.85 -8.88
N SER A 491 30.58 -7.57 -7.58
CA SER A 491 29.76 -6.52 -6.94
C SER A 491 30.11 -5.12 -7.48
N SER A 492 31.40 -4.86 -7.71
CA SER A 492 31.89 -3.58 -8.24
C SER A 492 31.50 -3.37 -9.70
N ARG A 493 31.54 -4.42 -10.54
CA ARG A 493 31.05 -4.37 -11.94
C ARG A 493 29.54 -4.15 -12.01
N ALA A 494 28.75 -4.84 -11.18
CA ALA A 494 27.31 -4.63 -11.10
C ALA A 494 26.96 -3.21 -10.64
N SER A 495 27.71 -2.67 -9.67
CA SER A 495 27.59 -1.28 -9.22
C SER A 495 27.81 -0.27 -10.35
N ARG A 496 28.92 -0.39 -11.09
CA ARG A 496 29.21 0.48 -12.26
C ARG A 496 28.14 0.38 -13.35
N ALA A 497 27.59 -0.81 -13.58
CA ALA A 497 26.52 -0.99 -14.55
C ALA A 497 25.22 -0.26 -14.13
N CYS A 498 24.85 -0.31 -12.85
CA CYS A 498 23.77 0.53 -12.30
C CYS A 498 24.03 2.03 -12.52
N ILE A 499 25.26 2.50 -12.26
CA ILE A 499 25.61 3.91 -12.49
C ILE A 499 25.52 4.27 -13.98
N SER A 500 25.95 3.38 -14.87
CA SER A 500 25.77 3.56 -16.32
C SER A 500 24.30 3.71 -16.70
N ILE A 501 23.42 2.87 -16.13
CA ILE A 501 21.97 2.99 -16.32
C ILE A 501 21.47 4.36 -15.85
N ILE A 502 21.89 4.82 -14.66
CA ILE A 502 21.51 6.15 -14.14
C ILE A 502 21.92 7.28 -15.10
N LYS A 503 23.11 7.19 -15.71
CA LYS A 503 23.59 8.18 -16.69
C LYS A 503 22.71 8.28 -17.94
N HIS A 504 21.87 7.27 -18.24
CA HIS A 504 20.91 7.30 -19.34
C HIS A 504 19.55 7.89 -18.94
N ILE A 505 19.31 8.18 -17.66
CA ILE A 505 18.02 8.69 -17.16
C ILE A 505 17.99 10.22 -17.30
N SER A 506 17.01 10.75 -18.01
CA SER A 506 16.77 12.19 -18.10
C SER A 506 15.98 12.71 -16.89
N GLU A 507 16.02 14.03 -16.65
CA GLU A 507 15.23 14.66 -15.58
C GLU A 507 13.75 14.31 -15.62
N ARG A 508 13.18 14.15 -16.81
CA ARG A 508 11.74 13.85 -17.00
C ARG A 508 11.40 12.41 -16.62
N ASP A 509 12.35 11.49 -16.76
CA ASP A 509 12.13 10.06 -16.49
C ASP A 509 11.91 9.79 -15.00
N PHE A 510 12.50 10.60 -14.11
CA PHE A 510 12.34 10.45 -12.66
C PHE A 510 10.89 10.50 -12.20
N ALA A 511 9.99 11.14 -12.97
CA ALA A 511 8.57 11.20 -12.67
C ALA A 511 7.87 9.83 -12.77
N PHE A 512 8.45 8.87 -13.50
CA PHE A 512 7.86 7.56 -13.80
C PHE A 512 8.60 6.37 -13.15
N LEU A 513 9.70 6.62 -12.43
CA LEU A 513 10.44 5.58 -11.73
C LEU A 513 9.71 5.10 -10.46
N GLU A 514 9.76 3.81 -10.17
CA GLU A 514 9.12 3.25 -8.98
C GLU A 514 9.92 3.54 -7.70
N PRO A 515 9.28 3.66 -6.51
CA PRO A 515 9.97 3.96 -5.25
C PRO A 515 11.05 2.93 -4.84
N ILE A 516 10.93 1.67 -5.29
CA ILE A 516 11.89 0.59 -4.99
C ILE A 516 13.29 0.84 -5.57
N ILE A 517 13.41 1.70 -6.61
CA ILE A 517 14.70 2.00 -7.22
C ILE A 517 15.65 2.68 -6.23
N GLY A 518 15.12 3.44 -5.28
CA GLY A 518 15.90 4.15 -4.25
C GLY A 518 16.72 3.19 -3.38
N PRO A 519 16.11 2.20 -2.70
CA PRO A 519 16.83 1.15 -1.99
C PRO A 519 17.86 0.38 -2.84
N CYS A 520 17.57 0.14 -4.12
CA CYS A 520 18.54 -0.49 -5.03
C CYS A 520 19.77 0.40 -5.25
N TRP A 521 19.58 1.66 -5.61
CA TRP A 521 20.69 2.61 -5.80
C TRP A 521 21.43 2.95 -4.50
N TRP A 522 20.75 2.87 -3.35
CA TRP A 522 21.40 2.92 -2.06
C TRP A 522 22.44 1.82 -1.90
N SER A 523 22.09 0.57 -2.26
CA SER A 523 23.04 -0.54 -2.19
C SER A 523 24.23 -0.36 -3.15
N VAL A 524 24.03 0.31 -4.28
CA VAL A 524 25.10 0.69 -5.20
C VAL A 524 26.03 1.71 -4.55
N ALA A 525 25.47 2.76 -3.93
CA ALA A 525 26.25 3.78 -3.22
C ALA A 525 27.10 3.18 -2.08
N ASP A 526 26.56 2.23 -1.32
CA ASP A 526 27.29 1.52 -0.26
C ASP A 526 28.54 0.80 -0.80
N ILE A 527 28.42 0.16 -1.97
CA ILE A 527 29.57 -0.48 -2.66
C ILE A 527 30.60 0.57 -3.08
N VAL A 528 30.18 1.67 -3.71
CA VAL A 528 31.13 2.70 -4.19
C VAL A 528 31.85 3.39 -3.03
N ILE A 529 31.13 3.70 -1.93
CA ILE A 529 31.73 4.29 -0.73
C ILE A 529 32.77 3.34 -0.14
N ARG A 530 32.43 2.06 0.00
CA ARG A 530 33.38 1.05 0.50
C ARG A 530 34.60 0.89 -0.40
N ASP A 531 34.41 0.86 -1.71
CA ASP A 531 35.49 0.75 -2.70
C ASP A 531 36.42 1.98 -2.60
N LEU A 532 35.85 3.19 -2.46
CA LEU A 532 36.59 4.44 -2.25
C LEU A 532 37.39 4.41 -0.94
N ASP A 533 36.76 4.07 0.19
CA ASP A 533 37.42 3.96 1.50
C ASP A 533 38.60 2.98 1.47
N THR A 534 38.43 1.85 0.77
CA THR A 534 39.47 0.83 0.64
C THR A 534 40.65 1.33 -0.18
N LEU A 535 40.37 2.03 -1.29
CA LEU A 535 41.37 2.62 -2.16
C LEU A 535 42.12 3.78 -1.51
N GLU A 536 41.43 4.68 -0.80
CA GLU A 536 42.08 5.80 -0.10
C GLU A 536 43.00 5.32 1.03
N ARG A 537 42.61 4.28 1.76
CA ARG A 537 43.47 3.68 2.81
C ARG A 537 44.68 2.96 2.24
N SER A 538 44.52 2.28 1.10
CA SER A 538 45.58 1.46 0.50
C SER A 538 46.52 2.29 -0.37
N TRP A 539 45.98 3.29 -1.07
CA TRP A 539 46.65 4.06 -2.13
C TRP A 539 46.23 5.55 -2.09
N PRO A 540 46.63 6.31 -1.05
CA PRO A 540 46.14 7.68 -0.83
C PRO A 540 46.61 8.69 -1.89
N LEU A 541 47.67 8.38 -2.63
CA LEU A 541 48.27 9.27 -3.64
C LEU A 541 47.70 9.06 -5.05
N VAL A 542 46.85 8.04 -5.24
CA VAL A 542 46.22 7.75 -6.54
C VAL A 542 44.99 8.63 -6.72
N ASP A 543 44.75 9.10 -7.95
CA ASP A 543 43.54 9.86 -8.26
C ASP A 543 42.31 8.93 -8.25
N HIS A 544 41.36 9.24 -7.36
CA HIS A 544 40.09 8.52 -7.21
C HIS A 544 38.90 9.33 -7.74
N SER A 545 39.15 10.29 -8.64
CA SER A 545 38.16 11.18 -9.24
C SER A 545 36.99 10.45 -9.90
N GLU A 546 37.22 9.30 -10.52
CA GLU A 546 36.18 8.49 -11.17
C GLU A 546 35.12 8.01 -10.17
N LEU A 547 35.54 7.44 -9.02
CA LEU A 547 34.60 6.98 -7.99
C LEU A 547 33.84 8.15 -7.36
N ARG A 548 34.49 9.30 -7.15
CA ARG A 548 33.81 10.51 -6.65
C ARG A 548 32.78 11.05 -7.64
N ASN A 549 33.08 10.99 -8.94
CA ASN A 549 32.13 11.34 -9.99
C ASN A 549 30.94 10.36 -10.00
N ASP A 550 31.18 9.06 -9.84
CA ASP A 550 30.12 8.06 -9.75
C ASP A 550 29.22 8.27 -8.51
N LEU A 551 29.79 8.63 -7.35
CA LEU A 551 29.01 9.06 -6.17
C LEU A 551 28.18 10.31 -6.44
N SER A 552 28.73 11.27 -7.21
CA SER A 552 28.01 12.48 -7.59
C SER A 552 26.80 12.19 -8.48
N VAL A 553 26.92 11.22 -9.40
CA VAL A 553 25.80 10.75 -10.23
C VAL A 553 24.71 10.09 -9.37
N LEU A 554 25.09 9.24 -8.42
CA LEU A 554 24.15 8.60 -7.48
C LEU A 554 23.44 9.64 -6.62
N LEU A 555 24.19 10.61 -6.07
CA LEU A 555 23.63 11.69 -5.27
C LEU A 555 22.61 12.51 -6.06
N TYR A 556 22.96 12.89 -7.29
CA TYR A 556 22.06 13.62 -8.18
C TYR A 556 20.76 12.85 -8.42
N ALA A 557 20.86 11.57 -8.81
CA ALA A 557 19.71 10.76 -9.16
C ALA A 557 18.78 10.54 -7.95
N MET A 558 19.37 10.24 -6.79
CA MET A 558 18.61 10.03 -5.58
C MET A 558 18.04 11.32 -4.99
N THR A 559 18.71 12.47 -5.17
CA THR A 559 18.15 13.78 -4.80
C THR A 559 16.89 14.05 -5.61
N ASN A 560 16.93 13.84 -6.92
CA ASN A 560 15.75 13.98 -7.79
C ASN A 560 14.60 13.08 -7.33
N LEU A 561 14.87 11.81 -7.02
CA LEU A 561 13.84 10.90 -6.51
C LEU A 561 13.29 11.31 -5.14
N SER A 562 14.12 11.85 -4.25
CA SER A 562 13.72 12.26 -2.89
C SER A 562 12.69 13.39 -2.90
N THR A 563 12.63 14.19 -3.98
CA THR A 563 11.60 15.22 -4.15
C THR A 563 10.19 14.65 -4.24
N ARG A 564 10.06 13.39 -4.70
CA ARG A 564 8.78 12.69 -4.85
C ARG A 564 8.55 11.64 -3.78
N PHE A 565 9.59 10.90 -3.41
CA PHE A 565 9.50 9.78 -2.49
C PHE A 565 10.24 10.09 -1.16
N PRO A 566 9.52 10.52 -0.11
CA PRO A 566 10.12 10.80 1.19
C PRO A 566 10.98 9.67 1.77
N ILE A 567 10.68 8.39 1.48
CA ILE A 567 11.50 7.26 1.92
C ILE A 567 12.97 7.38 1.51
N ILE A 568 13.23 7.95 0.33
CA ILE A 568 14.58 8.08 -0.20
C ILE A 568 15.37 9.10 0.62
N GLY A 569 14.74 10.21 1.02
CA GLY A 569 15.33 11.16 1.96
C GLY A 569 15.65 10.55 3.33
N MET A 570 14.80 9.64 3.83
CA MET A 570 15.06 8.95 5.10
C MET A 570 16.25 7.98 5.03
N LEU A 571 16.42 7.28 3.90
CA LEU A 571 17.58 6.42 3.69
C LEU A 571 18.88 7.22 3.79
N PHE A 572 18.92 8.43 3.22
CA PHE A 572 20.06 9.36 3.38
C PHE A 572 20.31 9.81 4.81
N GLY A 573 19.27 10.04 5.60
CA GLY A 573 19.42 10.44 7.00
C GLY A 573 20.00 9.32 7.87
N ALA A 574 19.78 8.06 7.51
CA ALA A 574 20.15 6.90 8.31
C ALA A 574 21.64 6.51 8.21
N SER A 575 22.36 6.82 7.11
CA SER A 575 23.82 6.57 7.01
C SER A 575 24.65 7.37 8.01
N HIS A 576 24.09 8.46 8.53
CA HIS A 576 24.67 9.24 9.60
C HIS A 576 24.75 8.44 10.92
N LEU A 577 23.86 7.47 11.15
CA LEU A 577 23.79 6.68 12.38
C LEU A 577 24.67 5.42 12.33
N THR A 578 24.97 4.89 11.15
CA THR A 578 25.84 3.71 11.00
C THR A 578 27.31 4.08 10.93
N SER A 579 27.68 5.23 10.34
CA SER A 579 29.07 5.72 10.32
C SER A 579 29.57 6.22 11.69
N LEU A 580 28.66 6.68 12.56
CA LEU A 580 29.00 7.15 13.92
C LEU A 580 29.05 6.04 14.99
N ASN A 581 28.70 4.79 14.67
CA ASN A 581 28.62 3.70 15.67
C ASN A 581 29.69 2.60 15.54
N PHE A 582 30.72 2.80 14.73
CA PHE A 582 31.96 2.00 14.84
C PHE A 582 32.97 2.72 15.74
N GLY A 583 32.71 2.64 17.05
CA GLY A 583 33.70 3.05 18.05
C GLY A 583 33.12 3.84 19.22
N GLN A 584 32.25 3.23 20.03
CA GLN A 584 32.32 3.32 21.50
C GLN A 584 31.16 2.55 22.13
N SER A 585 31.51 1.70 23.10
CA SER A 585 30.61 1.08 24.05
C SER A 585 29.92 2.13 24.94
N LEU A 586 28.64 1.88 25.25
CA LEU A 586 27.81 2.34 26.38
C LEU A 586 26.75 3.43 26.14
N GLN A 587 25.51 3.01 26.44
CA GLN A 587 24.36 3.72 26.99
C GLN A 587 23.58 4.73 26.13
N CYS A 588 22.39 4.26 25.75
CA CYS A 588 21.26 5.02 25.22
C CYS A 588 20.66 5.97 26.28
N PRO A 589 20.39 7.23 25.93
CA PRO A 589 19.34 8.00 26.55
C PRO A 589 18.21 8.29 25.55
N LYS A 590 16.99 7.96 25.98
CA LYS A 590 15.73 8.37 25.38
C LYS A 590 15.59 9.90 25.47
N SER A 591 15.25 10.58 24.38
CA SER A 591 14.31 11.71 24.42
C SER A 591 13.80 12.10 23.03
N LYS A 592 12.53 12.49 22.98
CA LYS A 592 11.79 13.02 21.83
C LYS A 592 12.11 14.51 21.67
N SER A 593 12.31 14.98 20.44
CA SER A 593 11.89 16.33 20.03
C SER A 593 11.89 16.46 18.51
N ALA A 594 10.91 17.23 18.02
CA ALA A 594 10.58 17.53 16.63
C ALA A 594 11.79 17.86 15.75
N TRP A 595 11.78 17.34 14.52
CA TRP A 595 12.68 17.74 13.45
C TRP A 595 12.26 19.11 12.92
N PRO A 596 13.10 20.16 12.99
CA PRO A 596 12.94 21.30 12.10
C PRO A 596 13.45 20.91 10.71
N HIS A 597 12.73 21.37 9.69
CA HIS A 597 13.19 21.40 8.31
C HIS A 597 14.58 22.05 8.21
N SER A 598 15.36 21.61 7.22
CA SER A 598 16.71 22.05 6.84
C SER A 598 17.87 21.49 7.66
N ASN A 599 18.50 20.42 7.16
CA ASN A 599 19.94 20.16 7.18
C ASN A 599 20.23 18.84 6.43
N PHE A 600 20.31 18.90 5.10
CA PHE A 600 20.44 17.70 4.24
C PHE A 600 21.40 17.86 3.04
N PRO A 601 22.65 18.35 3.26
CA PRO A 601 23.72 17.86 2.37
C PRO A 601 25.11 17.64 3.02
N THR A 602 25.29 17.81 4.33
CA THR A 602 26.64 18.08 4.88
C THR A 602 27.64 16.91 4.81
N ILE A 603 27.22 15.64 4.87
CA ILE A 603 28.19 14.51 4.84
C ILE A 603 28.56 14.07 3.43
N LEU A 604 27.63 14.01 2.47
CA LEU A 604 28.03 13.67 1.10
C LEU A 604 28.85 14.79 0.45
N ILE A 605 28.59 16.06 0.82
CA ILE A 605 29.48 17.17 0.47
C ILE A 605 30.87 16.99 1.09
N HIS A 606 30.98 16.49 2.32
CA HIS A 606 32.29 16.21 2.94
C HIS A 606 33.06 15.02 2.34
N ILE A 607 32.41 14.14 1.57
CA ILE A 607 33.06 13.03 0.84
C ILE A 607 33.40 13.48 -0.61
N ILE A 608 32.65 14.43 -1.16
CA ILE A 608 32.84 14.97 -2.52
C ILE A 608 33.85 16.13 -2.54
N VAL A 609 33.96 16.91 -1.45
CA VAL A 609 34.93 18.01 -1.24
C VAL A 609 36.11 17.50 -0.44
#